data_AF-A0ABD4YBI0-F1
#
_entry.id   AF-A0ABD4YBI0-F1
#
_cell.length_a   1.000
_cell.length_b   1.000
_cell.length_c   1.000
_cell.angle_alpha   90.00
_cell.angle_beta   90.00
_cell.angle_gamma   90.00
#
_symmetry.space_group_name_H-M   'P 1'
#
loop_
_entity.id
_entity.type
_entity.pdbx_description
1 polymer ?
#
loop_
_entity_poly.entity_id
_entity_poly.type
_entity_poly.pdbx_seq_one_letter_code
_entity_poly.pdbx_strand_id
1 'polypeptide(L)' 'MEIDEIERERRREAVAAEIACLALDGGRLAAERLARLQGYVDGQVSLEELRAELIERMRQDKWGIADEDEMRRVWGDPE' A
#
# COMPACT_ATOMS: atom_id res chain seq x y z
N MET A 1 9.22 -18.77 -2.59
CA MET A 1 10.11 -18.72 -3.77
C MET A 1 11.53 -18.75 -3.26
N GLU A 2 12.40 -19.59 -3.82
CA GLU A 2 13.81 -19.59 -3.40
C GLU A 2 14.51 -18.40 -4.06
N ILE A 3 15.13 -17.54 -3.25
CA ILE A 3 15.88 -16.36 -3.72
C ILE A 3 17.28 -16.40 -3.12
N ASP A 4 18.26 -16.04 -3.94
CA ASP A 4 19.65 -15.94 -3.50
C ASP A 4 19.89 -14.67 -2.65
N GLU A 5 21.07 -14.61 -2.04
CA GLU A 5 21.47 -13.50 -1.17
C GLU A 5 21.59 -12.17 -1.92
N ILE A 6 21.98 -12.20 -3.20
CA ILE A 6 22.12 -11.01 -4.02
C ILE A 6 20.73 -10.42 -4.29
N GLU A 7 19.78 -11.27 -4.68
CA GLU A 7 18.39 -10.86 -4.89
C GLU A 7 17.74 -10.38 -3.59
N ARG A 8 18.00 -11.04 -2.46
CA ARG A 8 17.54 -10.58 -1.14
C ARG A 8 18.04 -9.17 -0.81
N GLU A 9 19.32 -8.90 -1.04
CA GLU A 9 19.90 -7.57 -0.77
C GLU A 9 19.32 -6.52 -1.72
N ARG A 10 19.16 -6.83 -3.02
CA ARG A 10 18.50 -5.92 -3.98
C ARG A 10 17.08 -5.56 -3.56
N ARG A 11 16.32 -6.53 -3.05
CA ARG A 11 14.98 -6.28 -2.52
C ARG A 11 15.01 -5.41 -1.27
N ARG A 12 15.96 -5.66 -0.38
CA ARG A 12 16.14 -4.88 0.85
C ARG A 12 16.45 -3.42 0.52
N GLU A 13 17.37 -3.16 -0.40
CA GLU A 13 17.70 -1.81 -0.87
C GLU A 13 16.46 -1.11 -1.47
N ALA A 14 15.70 -1.81 -2.31
CA ALA A 14 14.47 -1.26 -2.90
C ALA A 14 13.41 -0.89 -1.84
N VAL A 15 13.19 -1.77 -0.85
CA VAL A 15 12.26 -1.51 0.26
C VAL A 15 12.74 -0.34 1.13
N ALA A 16 14.04 -0.26 1.40
CA ALA A 16 14.61 0.84 2.17
C ALA A 16 14.43 2.20 1.46
N ALA A 17 14.66 2.23 0.14
CA ALA A 17 14.45 3.44 -0.67
C ALA A 17 12.98 3.90 -0.64
N GLU A 18 12.03 2.98 -0.78
CA GLU A 18 10.59 3.29 -0.71
C GLU A 18 10.21 3.89 0.65
N ILE A 19 10.69 3.28 1.75
CA ILE A 19 10.43 3.78 3.11
C ILE A 19 11.04 5.18 3.30
N ALA A 20 12.25 5.39 2.78
CA ALA A 20 12.93 6.68 2.86
C ALA A 20 12.17 7.77 2.10
N CYS A 21 11.71 7.49 0.88
CA CYS A 21 10.88 8.42 0.09
C CYS A 21 9.62 8.81 0.87
N LEU A 22 8.89 7.83 1.40
CA LEU A 22 7.68 8.11 2.16
C LEU A 22 7.95 8.94 3.42
N ALA A 23 9.06 8.66 4.12
CA ALA A 23 9.45 9.41 5.31
C ALA A 23 9.83 10.86 4.99
N LEU A 24 10.47 11.11 3.84
CA LEU A 24 10.76 12.47 3.36
C LEU A 24 9.48 13.26 3.07
N ASP A 25 8.43 12.58 2.60
CA ASP A 25 7.10 13.16 2.40
C ASP A 25 6.27 13.27 3.70
N GLY A 26 6.86 12.95 4.85
CA GLY A 26 6.20 12.98 6.16
C GLY A 26 5.22 11.83 6.40
N GLY A 27 5.16 10.85 5.50
CA GLY A 27 4.33 9.66 5.59
C GLY A 27 4.97 8.56 6.45
N ARG A 28 4.12 7.60 6.86
CA ARG A 28 4.57 6.34 7.46
C ARG A 28 3.75 5.18 6.93
N LEU A 29 4.40 4.03 6.77
CA LEU A 29 3.71 2.78 6.44
C LEU A 29 3.04 2.20 7.69
N ALA A 30 1.84 1.67 7.49
CA ALA A 30 1.19 0.83 8.48
C ALA A 30 2.01 -0.45 8.73
N ALA A 31 1.90 -1.02 9.95
CA ALA A 31 2.67 -2.19 10.36
C ALA A 31 2.42 -3.41 9.46
N GLU A 32 1.18 -3.59 9.01
CA GLU A 32 0.78 -4.65 8.08
C GLU A 32 1.51 -4.51 6.74
N ARG A 33 1.68 -3.28 6.25
CA ARG A 33 2.39 -3.03 4.99
C ARG A 33 3.89 -3.30 5.13
N LEU A 34 4.49 -2.95 6.27
CA LEU A 34 5.89 -3.28 6.55
C LEU A 34 6.12 -4.79 6.59
N ALA A 35 5.23 -5.55 7.23
CA ALA A 35 5.32 -7.01 7.27
C ALA A 35 5.25 -7.64 5.87
N ARG A 36 4.37 -7.11 4.98
CA ARG A 36 4.29 -7.58 3.58
C ARG A 36 5.58 -7.28 2.80
N LEU A 37 6.16 -6.09 2.97
CA LEU A 37 7.43 -5.73 2.33
C LEU A 37 8.59 -6.61 2.83
N GLN A 38 8.62 -6.92 4.13
CA GLN A 38 9.59 -7.87 4.69
C GLN A 38 9.42 -9.27 4.08
N GLY A 39 8.16 -9.74 3.94
CA GLY A 39 7.89 -11.00 3.25
C GLY A 39 8.36 -11.04 1.79
N TYR A 40 8.36 -9.88 1.10
CA TYR A 40 8.96 -9.78 -0.23
C TYR A 40 10.48 -9.89 -0.22
N VAL A 41 11.14 -9.22 0.73
CA VAL A 41 12.60 -9.35 0.96
C VAL A 41 12.97 -10.80 1.27
N ASP A 42 12.15 -11.51 2.04
CA ASP A 42 12.40 -12.90 2.44
C ASP A 42 11.99 -13.93 1.37
N GLY A 43 11.44 -13.51 0.23
CA GLY A 43 11.01 -14.40 -0.85
C GLY A 43 9.72 -15.18 -0.55
N GLN A 44 8.99 -14.78 0.50
CA GLN A 44 7.69 -15.33 0.89
C GLN A 44 6.55 -14.72 0.06
N VAL A 45 6.73 -13.50 -0.43
CA VAL A 45 5.78 -12.76 -1.27
C VAL A 45 6.46 -12.35 -2.57
N SER A 46 5.77 -12.48 -3.69
CA SER A 46 6.24 -12.00 -5.00
C SER A 46 5.95 -10.50 -5.21
N LEU A 47 6.62 -9.89 -6.18
CA LEU A 47 6.35 -8.50 -6.55
C LEU A 47 4.94 -8.36 -7.15
N GLU A 48 4.51 -9.36 -7.91
CA GLU A 48 3.17 -9.44 -8.50
C GLU A 48 2.08 -9.43 -7.44
N GLU A 49 2.26 -10.18 -6.35
CA GLU A 49 1.33 -10.19 -5.22
C GLU A 49 1.28 -8.82 -4.53
N LEU A 50 2.43 -8.20 -4.24
CA LEU A 50 2.47 -6.85 -3.65
C LEU A 50 1.81 -5.80 -4.54
N ARG A 51 1.95 -5.93 -5.87
CA ARG A 51 1.32 -5.05 -6.85
C ARG A 51 -0.19 -5.26 -6.90
N ALA A 52 -0.65 -6.51 -6.91
CA ALA A 52 -2.08 -6.83 -6.89
C ALA A 52 -2.77 -6.24 -5.65
N GLU A 53 -2.14 -6.37 -4.47
CA GLU A 53 -2.64 -5.78 -3.22
C GLU A 53 -2.72 -4.26 -3.28
N LEU A 54 -1.70 -3.60 -3.84
CA LEU A 54 -1.70 -2.16 -3.98
C LEU A 54 -2.84 -1.68 -4.89
N ILE A 55 -3.03 -2.36 -6.03
CA ILE A 55 -4.12 -2.06 -6.96
C ILE A 55 -5.47 -2.23 -6.28
N GLU A 56 -5.67 -3.30 -5.51
CA GLU A 56 -6.93 -3.56 -4.82
C GLU A 56 -7.21 -2.52 -3.72
N ARG A 57 -6.18 -2.11 -2.95
CA ARG A 57 -6.31 -1.02 -1.98
C ARG A 57 -6.68 0.31 -2.65
N MET A 58 -5.97 0.67 -3.73
CA MET A 58 -6.29 1.88 -4.49
C MET A 58 -7.70 1.85 -5.09
N ARG A 59 -8.20 0.66 -5.45
CA ARG A 59 -9.58 0.47 -5.85
C ARG A 59 -10.50 0.77 -4.67
N GLN A 60 -10.31 0.10 -3.53
CA GLN A 60 -11.14 0.31 -2.33
C GLN A 60 -11.14 1.77 -1.85
N ASP A 61 -9.99 2.45 -1.86
CA ASP A 61 -9.88 3.86 -1.49
C ASP A 61 -10.67 4.77 -2.44
N LYS A 62 -10.71 4.45 -3.75
CA LYS A 62 -11.56 5.15 -4.73
C LYS A 62 -13.05 4.87 -4.55
N TRP A 63 -13.42 3.68 -4.07
CA TRP A 63 -14.79 3.32 -3.71
C TRP A 63 -15.21 3.80 -2.31
N GLY A 64 -14.25 4.27 -1.49
CA GLY A 64 -14.47 4.86 -0.17
C GLY A 64 -14.85 6.34 -0.17
N ILE A 65 -14.82 7.00 -1.33
CA ILE A 65 -15.59 8.24 -1.54
C ILE A 65 -17.02 7.78 -1.79
N ALA A 66 -17.76 7.57 -0.70
CA ALA A 66 -19.19 7.33 -0.76
C ALA A 66 -19.86 8.44 -1.57
N ASP A 67 -20.75 8.01 -2.45
CA ASP A 67 -21.62 8.77 -3.35
C ASP A 67 -21.89 10.22 -2.94
N GLU A 68 -21.67 11.16 -3.86
CA GLU A 68 -22.21 12.53 -3.75
C GLU A 68 -23.73 12.54 -3.46
N ASP A 69 -24.44 11.46 -3.78
CA ASP A 69 -25.86 11.26 -3.47
C ASP A 69 -26.16 10.99 -1.98
N GLU A 70 -25.22 10.50 -1.18
CA GLU A 70 -25.41 10.32 0.28
C GLU A 70 -25.17 11.65 1.02
N MET A 71 -24.24 12.49 0.54
CA MET A 71 -24.04 13.86 1.03
C MET A 71 -25.27 14.76 0.78
N ARG A 72 -26.00 14.59 -0.33
CA ARG A 72 -27.21 15.37 -0.64
C ARG A 72 -28.39 15.08 0.31
N ARG A 73 -28.43 13.90 0.96
CA ARG A 73 -29.49 13.56 1.94
C ARG A 73 -29.24 14.15 3.34
N VAL A 74 -28.00 14.52 3.67
CA VAL A 74 -27.63 15.05 4.99
C VAL A 74 -27.97 16.54 5.15
N TRP A 75 -28.08 17.28 4.04
CA TRP A 75 -28.38 18.71 4.01
C TRP A 75 -29.79 19.00 3.48
N GLY A 76 -30.77 18.19 3.87
CA GLY A 76 -32.18 18.42 3.55
C GLY A 76 -32.55 19.90 3.73
N ASP A 77 -33.07 20.50 2.66
CA ASP A 77 -33.53 21.88 2.59
C ASP A 77 -34.35 22.24 3.84
N PRO A 78 -34.04 23.35 4.54
CA PRO A 78 -34.99 23.94 5.46
C PRO A 78 -36.11 24.59 4.62
N GLU A 79 -37.34 24.13 4.82
CA GLU A 79 -38.57 24.81 4.36
C GLU A 79 -38.60 26.30 4.73
#